data_AF-A0A376ZRH9-F1
#
_entry.id   AF-A0A376ZRH9-F1
#
_cell.length_a   1.000
_cell.length_b   1.000
_cell.length_c   1.000
_cell.angle_alpha   90.00
_cell.angle_beta   90.00
_cell.angle_gamma   90.00
#
_symmetry.space_group_name_H-M   'P 1'
#
loop_
_entity.id
_entity.type
_entity.pdbx_description
1 polymer ?
#
loop_
_entity_poly.entity_id
_entity_poly.type
_entity_poly.pdbx_seq_one_letter_code
_entity_poly.pdbx_strand_id
1 'polypeptide(L)'
;MSPCKLLPFCVALALTGCSLAPDYQRPAMPVPQQFSLSQNGLVNAADNYQNAGWRTFFVDNQVKTLISEALVNNRDLRMATLKVQEARAQYRLTDADRYPQLNGEGSGSWSGNLKGIPPRHGSFRPALTPALTSIFRSLKEHERSRATKLFSH
;
A
#
# COMPACT_ATOMS: atom_id res chain seq x y z
N MET A 1 32.19 -18.72 27.30
CA MET A 1 30.89 -18.69 26.58
C MET A 1 31.20 -18.28 25.16
N SER A 2 31.12 -19.23 24.23
CA SER A 2 31.83 -19.19 22.95
C SER A 2 31.18 -18.25 21.92
N PRO A 3 31.91 -17.26 21.36
CA PRO A 3 31.37 -16.31 20.37
C PRO A 3 31.10 -16.94 18.98
N CYS A 4 31.56 -18.18 18.74
CA CYS A 4 31.45 -18.86 17.43
C CYS A 4 30.01 -19.17 16.96
N LYS A 5 28.99 -19.13 17.82
CA LYS A 5 27.60 -19.48 17.43
C LYS A 5 26.78 -18.32 16.88
N LEU A 6 27.23 -17.07 17.05
CA LEU A 6 26.54 -15.87 16.56
C LEU A 6 26.79 -15.61 15.07
N LEU A 7 27.93 -16.05 14.55
CA LEU A 7 28.35 -15.85 13.17
C LEU A 7 27.43 -16.51 12.12
N PRO A 8 26.97 -17.77 12.26
CA PRO A 8 26.03 -18.35 11.29
C PRO A 8 24.66 -17.66 11.29
N PHE A 9 24.24 -17.10 12.42
CA PHE A 9 22.94 -16.40 12.53
C PHE A 9 22.96 -15.07 11.76
N CYS A 10 24.04 -14.29 11.86
CA CYS A 10 24.20 -13.06 11.09
C CYS A 10 24.25 -13.31 9.58
N VAL A 11 24.92 -14.38 9.13
CA VAL A 11 24.98 -14.75 7.72
C VAL A 11 23.60 -15.19 7.20
N ALA A 12 22.85 -15.98 7.96
CA ALA A 12 21.50 -16.38 7.59
C ALA A 12 20.54 -15.18 7.43
N LEU A 13 20.65 -14.15 8.28
CA LEU A 13 19.86 -12.92 8.14
C LEU A 13 20.28 -12.07 6.92
N ALA A 14 21.56 -12.10 6.54
CA ALA A 14 22.06 -11.32 5.41
C ALA A 14 21.54 -11.86 4.06
N LEU A 15 21.30 -13.17 3.94
CA LEU A 15 20.81 -13.78 2.69
C LEU A 15 19.32 -13.53 2.42
N THR A 16 18.50 -13.22 3.42
CA THR A 16 17.05 -13.01 3.22
C THR A 16 16.68 -11.61 2.72
N GLY A 17 17.65 -10.71 2.56
CA GLY A 17 17.41 -9.28 2.29
C GLY A 17 17.88 -8.74 0.94
N CYS A 18 18.49 -9.55 0.06
CA CYS A 18 18.99 -9.05 -1.23
C CYS A 18 17.82 -8.70 -2.17
N SER A 19 17.58 -7.40 -2.37
CA SER A 19 16.68 -6.92 -3.41
C SER A 19 17.37 -7.02 -4.77
N LEU A 20 16.94 -7.97 -5.59
CA LEU A 20 17.45 -8.18 -6.95
C LEU A 20 16.67 -7.36 -8.00
N ALA A 21 16.05 -6.25 -7.57
CA ALA A 21 15.28 -5.41 -8.47
C ALA A 21 16.24 -4.67 -9.42
N PRO A 22 16.08 -4.79 -10.75
CA PRO A 22 16.91 -4.07 -11.69
C PRO A 22 16.65 -2.56 -11.59
N ASP A 23 17.69 -1.76 -11.85
CA ASP A 23 17.57 -0.31 -11.88
C ASP A 23 16.52 0.13 -12.91
N TYR A 24 15.63 1.04 -12.49
CA TYR A 24 14.59 1.57 -13.36
C TYR A 24 15.21 2.51 -14.40
N GLN A 25 15.38 2.03 -15.63
CA GLN A 25 15.76 2.84 -16.78
C GLN A 25 14.50 3.29 -17.51
N ARG A 26 14.22 4.59 -17.50
CA ARG A 26 13.12 5.16 -18.29
C ARG A 26 13.44 4.96 -19.78
N PRO A 27 12.60 4.26 -20.55
CA PRO A 27 12.83 4.10 -21.99
C PRO A 27 12.91 5.46 -22.70
N ALA A 28 13.73 5.53 -23.74
CA ALA A 28 13.74 6.68 -24.63
C ALA A 28 12.34 6.87 -25.22
N MET A 29 11.84 8.10 -25.19
CA MET A 29 10.50 8.44 -25.64
C MET A 29 10.44 8.33 -27.19
N PRO A 30 9.58 7.48 -27.76
CA PRO A 30 9.46 7.29 -29.21
C PRO A 30 8.58 8.38 -29.85
N VAL A 31 8.75 9.62 -29.43
CA VAL A 31 7.99 10.77 -29.94
C VAL A 31 8.96 11.82 -30.47
N PRO A 32 8.58 12.55 -31.53
CA PRO A 32 9.37 13.68 -31.99
C PRO A 32 9.53 14.69 -30.85
N GLN A 33 10.73 15.27 -30.71
CA GLN A 33 11.03 16.23 -29.64
C GLN A 33 10.20 17.52 -29.74
N GLN A 34 9.59 17.78 -30.89
CA GLN A 34 8.76 18.96 -31.15
C GLN A 34 7.52 18.57 -31.94
N PHE A 35 6.37 19.11 -31.56
CA PHE A 35 5.12 18.97 -32.31
C PHE A 35 5.10 20.04 -33.43
N SER A 36 5.30 19.65 -34.69
CA SER A 36 5.15 20.58 -35.83
C SER A 36 3.69 20.67 -36.25
N LEU A 37 2.95 21.57 -35.61
CA LEU A 37 1.59 21.97 -36.00
C LEU A 37 1.55 23.48 -36.24
N SER A 38 2.10 23.94 -37.36
CA SER A 38 1.64 25.18 -37.98
C SER A 38 2.25 25.33 -39.37
N GLN A 39 1.40 25.65 -40.34
CA GLN A 39 1.83 26.46 -41.48
C GLN A 39 2.61 27.68 -40.94
N ASN A 40 3.88 27.79 -41.31
CA ASN A 40 4.77 28.94 -41.09
C ASN A 40 5.12 29.31 -39.63
N GLY A 41 5.90 28.47 -38.96
CA GLY A 41 6.74 28.94 -37.84
C GLY A 41 7.18 27.83 -36.89
N LEU A 42 8.49 27.62 -36.77
CA LEU A 42 9.08 26.79 -35.71
C LEU A 42 8.91 27.52 -34.38
N VAL A 43 7.87 27.19 -33.62
CA VAL A 43 7.71 27.67 -32.24
C VAL A 43 8.54 26.77 -31.35
N ASN A 44 9.60 27.31 -30.73
CA ASN A 44 10.30 26.62 -29.66
C ASN A 44 9.29 26.30 -28.55
N ALA A 45 9.13 25.02 -28.22
CA ALA A 45 8.35 24.61 -27.06
C ALA A 45 8.97 25.30 -25.86
N ALA A 46 8.22 26.21 -25.22
CA ALA A 46 8.71 26.91 -24.05
C ALA A 46 9.12 25.86 -23.01
N ASP A 47 10.38 25.87 -22.58
CA ASP A 47 10.98 24.90 -21.64
C ASP A 47 10.23 24.84 -20.29
N ASN A 48 9.28 25.75 -20.06
CA ASN A 48 8.44 25.84 -18.89
C ASN A 48 6.98 26.16 -19.26
N TYR A 49 6.35 25.34 -20.12
CA TYR A 49 4.88 25.36 -20.24
C TYR A 49 4.26 24.80 -18.95
N GLN A 50 4.24 25.63 -17.90
CA GLN A 50 3.46 25.41 -16.69
C GLN A 50 2.02 25.68 -17.08
N ASN A 51 1.26 24.60 -17.29
CA ASN A 51 -0.14 24.69 -17.68
C ASN A 51 -0.86 25.54 -16.63
N ALA A 52 -1.27 26.76 -17.00
CA ALA A 52 -2.01 27.64 -16.11
C ALA A 52 -3.24 26.84 -15.64
N GLY A 53 -3.39 26.65 -14.34
CA GLY A 53 -4.43 25.79 -13.79
C GLY A 53 -5.78 26.11 -14.41
N TRP A 54 -6.64 25.11 -14.60
CA TRP A 54 -7.85 25.20 -15.44
C TRP A 54 -8.72 26.45 -15.18
N ARG A 55 -8.72 26.98 -13.95
CA ARG A 55 -9.42 28.22 -13.57
C ARG A 55 -8.94 29.48 -14.30
N THR A 56 -7.66 29.54 -14.67
CA THR A 56 -7.02 30.64 -15.39
C THR A 56 -7.12 30.44 -16.92
N PHE A 57 -7.22 29.20 -17.37
CA PHE A 57 -7.39 28.86 -18.79
C PHE A 57 -8.78 29.19 -19.31
N PHE A 58 -9.83 28.91 -18.54
CA PHE A 58 -11.20 29.31 -18.90
C PHE A 58 -11.45 30.77 -18.47
N VAL A 59 -11.91 31.61 -19.38
CA VAL A 59 -12.27 33.00 -19.06
C VAL A 59 -13.71 33.09 -18.52
N ASP A 60 -14.62 32.28 -19.03
CA ASP A 60 -16.04 32.25 -18.66
C ASP A 60 -16.28 31.70 -17.24
N ASN A 61 -17.03 32.44 -16.44
CA ASN A 61 -17.38 32.08 -15.07
C ASN A 61 -18.47 30.99 -15.00
N GLN A 62 -19.35 30.88 -16.00
CA GLN A 62 -20.36 29.82 -16.06
C GLN A 62 -19.69 28.45 -16.21
N VAL A 63 -18.72 28.35 -17.11
CA VAL A 63 -17.95 27.11 -17.34
C VAL A 63 -17.15 26.73 -16.09
N LYS A 64 -16.55 27.70 -15.38
CA LYS A 64 -15.84 27.41 -14.12
C LYS A 64 -16.74 26.80 -13.05
N THR A 65 -17.97 27.30 -12.96
CA THR A 65 -18.97 26.83 -11.99
C THR A 65 -19.39 25.40 -12.33
N LEU A 66 -19.69 25.11 -13.59
CA LEU A 66 -20.02 23.76 -14.06
C LEU A 66 -18.90 22.75 -13.84
N ILE A 67 -17.63 23.14 -14.08
CA ILE A 67 -16.47 22.28 -13.79
C ILE A 67 -16.38 22.00 -12.28
N SER A 68 -16.58 23.01 -11.43
CA SER A 68 -16.52 22.82 -9.98
C SER A 68 -17.64 21.88 -9.47
N GLU A 69 -18.84 22.01 -10.02
CA GLU A 69 -19.97 21.15 -9.68
C GLU A 69 -19.76 19.72 -10.19
N ALA A 70 -19.24 19.57 -11.42
CA ALA A 70 -18.87 18.28 -11.98
C ALA A 70 -17.76 17.60 -11.14
N LEU A 71 -16.74 18.32 -10.71
CA LEU A 71 -15.66 17.75 -9.89
C LEU A 71 -16.17 17.20 -8.54
N VAL A 72 -17.20 17.81 -7.96
CA VAL A 72 -17.79 17.38 -6.67
C VAL A 72 -18.78 16.24 -6.86
N ASN A 73 -19.64 16.32 -7.88
CA ASN A 73 -20.78 15.40 -8.04
C ASN A 73 -20.51 14.23 -8.99
N ASN A 74 -19.40 14.25 -9.75
CA ASN A 74 -19.11 13.19 -10.72
C ASN A 74 -18.73 11.88 -10.01
N ARG A 75 -19.53 10.84 -10.26
CA ARG A 75 -19.36 9.51 -9.67
C ARG A 75 -18.10 8.82 -10.17
N ASP A 76 -17.62 9.11 -11.38
CA ASP A 76 -16.41 8.49 -11.94
C ASP A 76 -15.16 8.97 -11.22
N LEU A 77 -15.08 10.27 -10.87
CA LEU A 77 -13.99 10.79 -10.04
C LEU A 77 -14.02 10.19 -8.63
N ARG A 78 -15.22 9.98 -8.08
CA ARG A 78 -15.37 9.29 -6.79
C ARG A 78 -14.89 7.84 -6.88
N MET A 79 -15.23 7.15 -7.96
CA MET A 79 -14.74 5.79 -8.24
C MET A 79 -13.22 5.74 -8.43
N ALA A 80 -12.64 6.69 -9.18
CA ALA A 80 -11.19 6.79 -9.33
C ALA A 80 -10.49 7.02 -7.99
N THR A 81 -11.07 7.87 -7.14
CA THR A 81 -10.57 8.11 -5.77
C THR A 81 -10.61 6.83 -4.93
N LEU A 82 -11.70 6.08 -5.00
CA LEU A 82 -11.83 4.80 -4.30
C LEU A 82 -10.82 3.77 -4.80
N LYS A 83 -10.57 3.68 -6.12
CA LYS A 83 -9.53 2.80 -6.68
C LYS A 83 -8.13 3.13 -6.17
N VAL A 84 -7.81 4.42 -6.02
CA VAL A 84 -6.52 4.84 -5.43
C VAL A 84 -6.45 4.43 -3.96
N GLN A 85 -7.54 4.54 -3.20
CA GLN A 85 -7.59 4.08 -1.81
C GLN A 85 -7.44 2.56 -1.72
N GLU A 86 -8.08 1.81 -2.61
CA GLU A 86 -7.96 0.35 -2.72
C GLU A 86 -6.53 -0.07 -3.00
N ALA A 87 -5.87 0.54 -4.01
CA ALA A 87 -4.47 0.27 -4.32
C ALA A 87 -3.53 0.56 -3.13
N ARG A 88 -3.80 1.64 -2.38
CA ARG A 88 -3.07 1.94 -1.13
C ARG A 88 -3.30 0.90 -0.05
N ALA A 89 -4.52 0.37 0.09
CA ALA A 89 -4.82 -0.68 1.05
C ALA A 89 -4.13 -2.00 0.67
N GLN A 90 -4.15 -2.37 -0.61
CA GLN A 90 -3.43 -3.53 -1.14
C GLN A 90 -1.93 -3.42 -0.88
N TYR A 91 -1.34 -2.26 -1.15
CA TYR A 91 0.07 -2.01 -0.83
C TYR A 91 0.38 -2.21 0.67
N ARG A 92 -0.50 -1.75 1.57
CA ARG A 92 -0.31 -1.96 3.02
C ARG A 92 -0.41 -3.42 3.43
N LEU A 93 -1.22 -4.23 2.75
CA LEU A 93 -1.28 -5.68 3.01
C LEU A 93 0.05 -6.34 2.64
N THR A 94 0.57 -6.07 1.43
CA THR A 94 1.87 -6.57 1.00
C THR A 94 3.02 -6.06 1.88
N ASP A 95 2.94 -4.83 2.36
CA ASP A 95 3.92 -4.29 3.32
C ASP A 95 3.86 -5.01 4.68
N ALA A 96 2.66 -5.36 5.14
CA ALA A 96 2.46 -6.05 6.41
C ALA A 96 3.03 -7.48 6.41
N ASP A 97 3.01 -8.16 5.26
CA ASP A 97 3.59 -9.51 5.11
C ASP A 97 5.12 -9.54 5.32
N ARG A 98 5.79 -8.39 5.26
CA ARG A 98 7.22 -8.28 5.59
C ARG A 98 7.50 -8.33 7.09
N TYR A 99 6.48 -8.23 7.93
CA TYR A 99 6.61 -8.25 9.39
C TYR A 99 6.20 -9.62 9.96
N PRO A 100 6.83 -10.08 11.06
CA PRO A 100 6.47 -11.34 11.69
C PRO A 100 5.05 -11.27 12.25
N GLN A 101 4.25 -12.30 11.96
CA GLN A 101 2.88 -12.42 12.45
C GLN A 101 2.87 -13.17 13.78
N LEU A 102 2.18 -12.61 14.78
CA LEU A 102 1.94 -13.28 16.06
C LEU A 102 0.50 -13.81 16.09
N ASN A 103 0.36 -15.12 15.99
CA ASN A 103 -0.92 -15.82 16.02
C ASN A 103 -0.97 -16.75 17.25
N GLY A 104 -2.14 -16.86 17.90
CA GLY A 104 -2.33 -17.72 19.07
C GLY A 104 -3.41 -18.77 18.84
N GLU A 105 -3.05 -19.99 18.48
CA GLU A 105 -4.02 -21.09 18.32
C GLU A 105 -4.11 -21.93 19.60
N GLY A 106 -5.33 -22.17 20.08
CA GLY A 106 -5.61 -23.10 21.17
C GLY A 106 -6.41 -24.28 20.66
N SER A 107 -5.99 -25.51 20.94
CA SER A 107 -6.78 -26.72 20.67
C SER A 107 -6.61 -27.73 21.80
N GLY A 108 -7.66 -28.49 22.10
CA GLY A 108 -7.65 -29.59 23.05
C GLY A 108 -8.23 -30.86 22.42
N SER A 109 -7.59 -32.00 22.59
CA SER A 109 -8.12 -33.29 22.17
C SER A 109 -8.13 -34.26 23.35
N TRP A 110 -9.17 -35.10 23.42
CA TRP A 110 -9.24 -36.19 24.38
C TRP A 110 -9.58 -37.50 23.68
N SER A 111 -8.98 -38.59 24.15
CA SER A 111 -9.23 -39.95 23.66
C SER A 111 -9.34 -40.88 24.85
N GLY A 112 -10.40 -41.68 24.90
CA GLY A 112 -10.67 -42.63 25.97
C GLY A 112 -10.93 -44.03 25.42
N ASN A 113 -10.27 -45.03 26.01
CA ASN A 113 -10.52 -46.45 25.72
C ASN A 113 -11.10 -47.11 26.98
N LEU A 114 -12.37 -47.51 26.91
CA LEU A 114 -13.08 -48.19 27.99
C LEU A 114 -13.40 -49.62 27.53
N LYS A 115 -13.21 -50.60 28.41
CA LYS A 115 -13.39 -52.02 28.09
C LYS A 115 -14.86 -52.29 27.70
N GLY A 116 -15.08 -52.66 26.43
CA GLY A 116 -16.42 -52.96 25.88
C GLY A 116 -17.09 -51.81 25.11
N ILE A 117 -16.43 -50.67 24.92
CA ILE A 117 -16.94 -49.53 24.14
C ILE A 117 -15.93 -49.18 23.04
N PRO A 118 -16.34 -48.91 21.79
CA PRO A 118 -15.42 -48.45 20.76
C PRO A 118 -14.74 -47.13 21.17
N PRO A 119 -13.46 -46.94 20.82
CA PRO A 119 -12.69 -45.76 21.24
C PRO A 119 -13.39 -44.47 20.80
N ARG A 120 -13.62 -43.56 21.76
CA ARG A 120 -14.17 -42.22 21.50
C ARG A 120 -13.04 -41.22 21.48
N HIS A 121 -12.94 -40.48 20.38
CA HIS A 121 -12.11 -39.28 20.29
C HIS A 121 -13.02 -38.06 20.22
N GLY A 122 -12.67 -37.03 20.98
CA GLY A 122 -13.30 -35.71 20.91
C GLY A 122 -12.23 -34.66 20.76
N SER A 123 -12.48 -33.66 19.92
CA SER A 123 -11.63 -32.48 19.84
C SER A 123 -12.45 -31.25 20.18
N PHE A 124 -11.88 -30.39 21.01
CA PHE A 124 -12.38 -29.07 21.32
C PHE A 124 -11.45 -28.05 20.68
N ARG A 125 -11.95 -27.40 19.63
CA ARG A 125 -11.31 -26.21 19.05
C ARG A 125 -12.15 -25.02 19.49
N PRO A 126 -11.68 -24.15 20.38
CA PRO A 126 -12.35 -22.88 20.60
C PRO A 126 -12.42 -22.15 19.24
N ALA A 127 -13.62 -21.71 18.84
CA ALA A 127 -13.82 -20.88 17.64
C ALA A 127 -13.32 -19.43 17.83
N LEU A 128 -12.34 -19.23 18.71
CA LEU A 128 -11.66 -17.97 18.89
C LEU A 128 -10.64 -17.87 17.76
N THR A 129 -10.97 -17.09 16.72
CA THR A 129 -9.95 -16.60 15.81
C THR A 129 -9.04 -15.69 16.62
N PRO A 130 -7.74 -15.98 16.79
CA PRO A 130 -6.81 -15.04 17.39
C PRO A 130 -6.54 -13.92 16.38
N ALA A 131 -7.45 -12.97 16.24
CA ALA A 131 -7.19 -11.74 15.51
C ALA A 131 -6.30 -10.82 16.36
N LEU A 132 -5.04 -11.21 16.56
CA LEU A 132 -3.97 -10.35 17.07
C LEU A 132 -3.40 -9.43 15.97
N THR A 133 -4.20 -9.11 14.96
CA THR A 133 -3.85 -8.21 13.84
C THR A 133 -3.63 -6.75 14.27
N SER A 134 -3.70 -6.43 15.57
CA SER A 134 -3.74 -5.06 16.08
C SER A 134 -2.47 -4.54 16.75
N ILE A 135 -1.57 -5.36 17.30
CA ILE A 135 -0.50 -4.81 18.17
C ILE A 135 0.52 -3.99 17.36
N PHE A 136 1.04 -4.53 16.24
CA PHE A 136 1.99 -3.78 15.40
C PHE A 136 1.31 -2.72 14.51
N ARG A 137 0.06 -2.95 14.10
CA ARG A 137 -0.75 -1.97 13.36
C ARG A 137 -1.06 -0.74 14.23
N SER A 138 -1.46 -0.94 15.48
CA SER A 138 -1.82 0.14 16.42
C SER A 138 -0.60 0.95 16.87
N LEU A 139 0.58 0.33 17.00
CA LEU A 139 1.80 1.06 17.40
C LEU A 139 2.29 1.99 16.28
N LYS A 140 2.19 1.57 15.01
CA LYS A 140 2.61 2.38 13.85
C LYS A 140 1.64 3.54 13.54
N GLU A 141 0.34 3.38 13.80
CA GLU A 141 -0.67 4.44 13.64
C GLU A 141 -0.60 5.51 14.76
N HIS A 142 -0.26 5.12 16.01
CA HIS A 142 -0.22 6.04 17.14
C HIS A 142 0.96 7.04 17.07
N GLU A 143 2.11 6.61 16.54
CA GLU A 143 3.28 7.48 16.31
C GLU A 143 3.01 8.54 15.21
N ARG A 144 2.32 8.17 14.11
CA ARG A 144 1.99 9.13 13.03
C ARG A 144 0.94 10.16 13.43
N SER A 145 -0.02 9.80 14.29
CA SER A 145 -1.03 10.75 14.79
C SER A 145 -0.42 11.86 15.66
N ARG A 146 0.68 11.59 16.38
CA ARG A 146 1.43 12.63 17.11
C ARG A 146 2.26 13.51 16.17
N ALA A 147 2.91 12.93 15.17
CA ALA A 147 3.68 13.70 14.18
C ALA A 147 2.80 14.64 13.34
N THR A 148 1.58 14.23 13.00
CA THR A 148 0.65 15.05 12.20
C THR A 148 0.00 16.18 13.03
N LYS A 149 -0.17 15.99 14.36
CA LYS A 149 -0.69 17.05 15.25
C LYS A 149 0.34 18.12 15.60
N LEU A 150 1.65 17.83 15.51
CA LEU A 150 2.72 18.81 15.76
C LEU A 150 3.00 19.71 14.54
N PHE A 151 2.52 19.35 13.34
CA PHE A 151 2.71 20.13 12.11
C PHE A 151 1.49 21.01 11.75
N SER A 152 0.50 21.08 12.64
CA SER A 152 -0.74 21.84 12.44
C SER A 152 -0.95 22.91 13.52
N HIS A 153 0.13 23.57 13.94
CA HIS A 153 0.05 24.80 14.71
C HIS A 153 1.11 25.81 14.25
#